data_AF-A0A1V4PL43-F1
#
_entry.id   AF-A0A1V4PL43-F1
#
_cell.length_a   1.000
_cell.length_b   1.000
_cell.length_c   1.000
_cell.angle_alpha   90.00
_cell.angle_beta   90.00
_cell.angle_gamma   90.00
#
_symmetry.space_group_name_H-M   'P 1'
#
loop_
_entity.id
_entity.type
_entity.pdbx_description
1 polymer ?
#
loop_
_entity_poly.entity_id
_entity_poly.type
_entity_poly.pdbx_seq_one_letter_code
_entity_poly.pdbx_strand_id
1 'polypeptide(L)' 'PLPFGGYKQSGVGREGGPEGLDEFFETKTVHLPAPAPAQ' A
#
# COMPACT_ATOMS: atom_id res chain seq x y z
N PRO A 1 1.74 15.60 5.13
CA PRO A 1 3.10 15.67 5.74
C PRO A 1 4.07 14.91 4.83
N LEU A 2 5.36 15.27 4.84
CA LEU A 2 6.39 14.59 4.03
C LEU A 2 6.77 13.23 4.66
N PRO A 3 7.06 12.20 3.87
CA PRO A 3 7.50 10.90 4.39
C PRO A 3 8.93 10.98 4.97
N PHE A 4 9.16 10.34 6.11
CA PHE A 4 10.46 10.25 6.79
C PHE A 4 10.78 8.79 7.15
N GLY A 5 12.06 8.45 7.31
CA GLY A 5 12.48 7.09 7.67
C GLY A 5 13.98 6.88 7.50
N GLY A 6 14.46 5.77 8.06
CA GLY A 6 15.88 5.45 8.13
C GLY A 6 16.47 4.90 6.83
N TYR A 7 17.79 4.95 6.75
CA TYR A 7 18.62 4.20 5.79
C TYR A 7 19.53 3.21 6.53
N LYS A 8 19.75 2.03 5.93
CA LYS A 8 20.66 1.00 6.46
C LYS A 8 20.27 0.59 7.89
N GLN A 9 21.17 0.78 8.85
CA GLN A 9 20.95 0.39 10.25
C GLN A 9 20.09 1.37 11.04
N SER A 10 19.73 2.52 10.46
CA SER A 10 18.85 3.49 11.13
C SER A 10 17.36 3.16 11.01
N GLY A 11 16.99 2.12 10.24
CA GLY A 11 15.61 1.64 10.14
C GLY A 11 15.23 1.16 8.74
N VAL A 12 14.07 0.51 8.65
CA VAL A 12 13.42 0.05 7.42
C VAL A 12 11.96 0.52 7.46
N GLY A 13 11.43 0.99 6.33
CA GLY A 13 10.10 1.57 6.24
C GLY A 13 10.10 3.11 6.20
N ARG A 14 8.90 3.68 6.10
CA ARG A 14 8.65 5.12 6.09
C ARG A 14 7.45 5.43 6.98
N GLU A 15 7.45 6.62 7.55
CA GLU A 15 6.36 7.20 8.34
C GLU A 15 5.97 8.56 7.76
N GLY A 16 4.73 8.97 8.00
CA GLY A 16 4.17 10.19 7.40
C GLY A 16 3.87 10.02 5.91
N GLY A 17 3.12 10.98 5.34
CA GLY A 17 2.61 10.86 3.97
C GLY A 17 1.66 9.67 3.79
N PRO A 18 1.21 9.39 2.55
CA PRO A 18 0.47 8.17 2.22
C PRO A 18 1.29 6.89 2.45
N GLU A 19 2.60 6.93 2.19
CA GLU A 19 3.51 5.78 2.27
C GLU A 19 3.62 5.23 3.70
N GLY A 20 3.45 6.09 4.70
CA GLY A 20 3.43 5.67 6.10
C GLY A 20 2.23 4.79 6.48
N LEU A 21 1.19 4.71 5.64
CA LEU A 21 0.04 3.83 5.89
C LEU A 21 0.25 2.41 5.34
N ASP A 22 1.14 2.24 4.37
CA ASP A 22 1.33 0.97 3.66
C ASP A 22 1.76 -0.17 4.60
N GLU A 23 2.47 0.14 5.69
CA GLU A 23 2.88 -0.85 6.70
C GLU A 23 1.75 -1.30 7.64
N PHE A 24 0.62 -0.61 7.63
CA PHE A 24 -0.54 -0.91 8.49
C PHE A 24 -1.70 -1.59 7.75
N PHE A 25 -1.60 -1.73 6.43
CA PHE A 25 -2.61 -2.35 5.59
C PHE A 25 -2.00 -3.42 4.70
N GLU A 26 -2.79 -4.45 4.39
CA GLU A 26 -2.39 -5.50 3.46
C GLU A 26 -3.16 -5.38 2.15
N THR A 27 -2.45 -5.36 1.02
CA THR A 27 -3.10 -5.32 -0.30
C THR A 27 -3.64 -6.70 -0.65
N LYS A 28 -4.96 -6.78 -0.88
CA LYS A 28 -5.64 -7.98 -1.35
C LYS A 28 -6.11 -7.84 -2.79
N THR A 29 -5.53 -8.63 -3.68
CA THR A 29 -5.97 -8.71 -5.08
C THR A 29 -7.22 -9.59 -5.19
N VAL A 30 -8.28 -9.07 -5.82
CA VAL A 30 -9.54 -9.80 -6.04
C VAL A 30 -9.85 -9.84 -7.54
N HIS A 31 -9.95 -11.04 -8.10
CA HIS A 31 -10.40 -11.24 -9.48
C HIS A 31 -11.92 -11.33 -9.52
N LEU A 32 -12.55 -10.39 -10.22
CA LEU A 32 -13.99 -10.38 -10.43
C LEU A 32 -14.35 -11.21 -11.68
N PRO A 33 -15.50 -11.90 -11.69
CA PRO A 33 -15.98 -12.56 -12.89
C PRO A 33 -16.24 -11.53 -14.00
N ALA A 34 -16.13 -11.96 -15.26
CA ALA A 34 -16.53 -11.12 -16.39
C ALA A 34 -18.00 -10.70 -16.25
N PRO A 35 -18.36 -9.47 -16.65
CA PRO A 35 -19.76 -9.05 -16.65
C PRO A 35 -20.58 -9.98 -17.55
N ALA A 36 -21.81 -10.29 -17.13
CA ALA A 36 -22.74 -11.03 -17.98
C ALA A 36 -22.96 -10.25 -19.29
N PRO A 37 -23.02 -10.93 -20.44
CA PRO A 37 -23.32 -10.25 -21.71
C PRO A 37 -24.67 -9.53 -21.59
N ALA A 38 -24.72 -8.29 -22.06
CA ALA A 38 -25.99 -7.59 -22.24
C ALA A 38 -26.80 -8.37 -23.29
N GLN A 39 -28.04 -8.76 -22.93
CA GLN A 39 -28.98 -9.42 -23.84
C GLN A 39 -29.42 -8.49 -24.95
#